data_AF-A0A0G0LLH2-F1
#
_entry.id   AF-A0A0G0LLH2-F1
#
_cell.length_a   1.000
_cell.length_b   1.000
_cell.length_c   1.000
_cell.angle_alpha   90.00
_cell.angle_beta   90.00
_cell.angle_gamma   90.00
#
_symmetry.space_group_name_H-M   'P 1'
#
loop_
_entity.id
_entity.type
_entity.pdbx_description
1 polymer ?
#
loop_
_entity_poly.entity_id
_entity_poly.type
_entity_poly.pdbx_seq_one_letter_code
_entity_poly.pdbx_strand_id
1 'polypeptide(L)'
;MQDKDVKLSSGDKIALISNLSTMLSAGIPILDAVNNLLEDSKSGVKKILETLRDDLTQGHQVNFTLAKFTNAFDKVTVNVVKASEEAGTLDITLKDLKASLQKQNEFNDKVRSALIYPVFIVGVFVLVLLVQLVYVIPKIAMVFKNLRVPLPLPTKILIAVSDFMLKNTIIFLFVLAGIILFFIFLYTKKKGFILNIFYSLPGVSGLVKLIDLTRFSRSLYLLLNSGLPIVAALDLTSEVVVRVQTQKIINKSKEMILGGKTFSDGLRTAKGYIPTIMIKLVETGEKTGSLDKSLADISEYFDYQVSTTLKTLTALLEPIMLVVIGVMVGGMMISIIAPIYGLISQVSPH
;
A
#
# COMPACT_ATOMS: atom_id res chain seq x y z
N MET A 1 15.20 -11.76 22.63
CA MET A 1 15.19 -10.50 21.85
C MET A 1 15.71 -10.67 20.41
N GLN A 2 16.06 -11.89 19.96
CA GLN A 2 16.78 -12.16 18.68
C GLN A 2 15.91 -12.54 17.46
N ASP A 3 14.59 -12.76 17.60
CA ASP A 3 13.79 -13.34 16.49
C ASP A 3 12.85 -12.37 15.78
N LYS A 4 12.83 -11.09 16.17
CA LYS A 4 11.98 -10.07 15.53
C LYS A 4 12.35 -9.80 14.06
N ASP A 5 13.54 -10.18 13.60
CA ASP A 5 14.05 -9.81 12.28
C ASP A 5 13.53 -10.66 11.11
N VAL A 6 12.84 -11.77 11.39
CA VAL A 6 12.32 -12.63 10.31
C VAL A 6 11.12 -11.93 9.64
N LYS A 7 11.28 -11.66 8.34
CA LYS A 7 10.21 -11.20 7.44
C LYS A 7 9.84 -12.33 6.50
N LEU A 8 8.55 -12.57 6.34
CA LEU A 8 8.02 -13.49 5.33
C LEU A 8 7.42 -12.71 4.17
N SER A 9 7.54 -13.26 2.96
CA SER A 9 6.72 -12.79 1.84
C SER A 9 5.25 -13.15 2.11
N SER A 10 4.31 -12.43 1.48
CA SER A 10 2.88 -12.78 1.57
C SER A 10 2.61 -14.22 1.13
N GLY A 11 3.31 -14.68 0.08
CA GLY A 11 3.19 -16.05 -0.42
C GLY A 11 3.68 -17.09 0.58
N ASP A 12 4.86 -16.88 1.17
CA ASP A 12 5.40 -17.82 2.18
C ASP A 12 4.51 -17.85 3.44
N LYS A 13 3.97 -16.70 3.86
CA LYS A 13 3.03 -16.62 5.00
C LYS A 13 1.73 -17.39 4.71
N ILE A 14 1.15 -17.20 3.52
CA ILE A 14 -0.06 -17.93 3.10
C ILE A 14 0.22 -19.43 3.02
N ALA A 15 1.37 -19.83 2.46
CA ALA A 15 1.74 -21.24 2.36
C ALA A 15 1.90 -21.89 3.73
N LEU A 16 2.59 -21.23 4.67
CA LEU A 16 2.73 -21.70 6.05
C LEU A 16 1.38 -21.92 6.73
N ILE A 17 0.51 -20.91 6.73
CA ILE A 17 -0.82 -20.99 7.36
C ILE A 17 -1.71 -22.01 6.63
N SER A 18 -1.62 -22.08 5.30
CA SER A 18 -2.41 -23.02 4.49
C SER A 18 -2.03 -24.46 4.78
N ASN A 19 -0.74 -24.77 4.76
CA ASN A 19 -0.30 -26.15 4.97
C ASN A 19 -0.59 -26.60 6.40
N LEU A 20 -0.37 -25.72 7.39
CA LEU A 20 -0.73 -25.98 8.78
C LEU A 20 -2.23 -26.24 8.94
N SER A 21 -3.08 -25.39 8.35
CA SER A 21 -4.54 -25.57 8.33
C SER A 21 -4.92 -26.92 7.72
N THR A 22 -4.36 -27.27 6.56
CA THR A 22 -4.66 -28.53 5.87
C THR A 22 -4.30 -29.75 6.70
N MET A 23 -3.14 -29.76 7.35
CA MET A 23 -2.70 -30.89 8.17
C MET A 23 -3.54 -31.04 9.44
N LEU A 24 -3.82 -29.93 10.13
CA LEU A 24 -4.67 -29.95 11.33
C LEU A 24 -6.11 -30.36 11.01
N SER A 25 -6.68 -29.88 9.90
CA SER A 25 -8.00 -30.32 9.43
C SER A 25 -8.03 -31.80 9.03
N ALA A 26 -6.89 -32.41 8.69
CA ALA A 26 -6.76 -33.84 8.45
C ALA A 26 -6.58 -34.66 9.75
N GLY A 27 -6.61 -34.01 10.91
CA GLY A 27 -6.43 -34.65 12.22
C GLY A 27 -4.97 -34.94 12.58
N ILE A 28 -4.00 -34.39 11.84
CA ILE A 28 -2.58 -34.55 12.15
C ILE A 28 -2.27 -33.68 13.38
N PRO A 29 -1.64 -34.22 14.45
CA PRO A 29 -1.24 -33.44 15.61
C PRO A 29 -0.34 -32.25 15.23
N ILE A 30 -0.50 -31.12 15.93
CA ILE A 30 0.22 -29.87 15.63
C ILE A 30 1.74 -30.06 15.57
N LEU A 31 2.32 -30.84 16.48
CA LEU A 31 3.76 -31.09 16.53
C LEU A 31 4.23 -31.86 15.29
N ASP A 32 3.49 -32.88 14.87
CA ASP A 32 3.79 -33.66 13.68
C ASP A 32 3.62 -32.83 12.40
N ALA A 33 2.58 -32.00 12.35
CA ALA A 33 2.38 -31.05 11.25
C ALA A 33 3.58 -30.09 11.14
N VAL A 34 4.05 -29.52 12.25
CA VAL A 34 5.22 -28.64 12.26
C VAL A 34 6.49 -29.37 11.83
N ASN A 35 6.72 -30.60 12.29
CA ASN A 35 7.87 -31.42 11.89
C ASN A 35 7.87 -31.71 10.38
N ASN A 36 6.73 -32.08 9.82
CA ASN A 36 6.59 -32.33 8.38
C ASN A 36 6.85 -31.07 7.56
N LEU A 37 6.37 -29.90 8.01
CA LEU A 37 6.60 -28.64 7.31
C LEU A 37 8.05 -28.16 7.38
N LEU A 38 8.84 -28.62 8.36
CA LEU A 38 10.24 -28.24 8.49
C LEU A 38 11.14 -28.80 7.39
N GLU A 39 10.83 -29.98 6.87
CA GLU A 39 11.67 -30.70 5.90
C GLU A 39 11.85 -29.90 4.59
N ASP A 40 10.79 -29.26 4.11
CA ASP A 40 10.77 -28.53 2.83
C ASP A 40 10.82 -26.99 2.98
N SER A 41 11.09 -26.48 4.19
CA SER A 41 10.98 -25.04 4.47
C SER A 41 12.22 -24.22 4.10
N LYS A 42 11.97 -23.04 3.50
CA LYS A 42 13.00 -22.00 3.24
C LYS A 42 13.45 -21.35 4.55
N SER A 43 14.62 -20.70 4.55
CA SER A 43 15.28 -20.13 5.74
C SER A 43 14.38 -19.32 6.69
N GLY A 44 13.52 -18.43 6.17
CA GLY A 44 12.61 -17.62 6.99
C GLY A 44 11.48 -18.43 7.64
N VAL A 45 10.82 -19.30 6.87
CA VAL A 45 9.74 -20.16 7.37
C VAL A 45 10.29 -21.23 8.31
N LYS A 46 11.45 -21.80 7.96
CA LYS A 46 12.16 -22.80 8.75
C LYS A 46 12.45 -22.29 10.16
N LYS A 47 12.99 -21.08 10.30
CA LYS A 47 13.28 -20.49 11.62
C LYS A 47 12.03 -20.34 12.49
N ILE A 48 10.90 -19.95 11.89
CA ILE A 48 9.62 -19.83 12.60
C ILE A 48 9.13 -21.21 13.06
N LEU A 49 9.18 -22.21 12.17
CA LEU A 49 8.77 -23.57 12.48
C LEU A 49 9.68 -24.26 13.51
N GLU A 50 11.00 -24.01 13.48
CA GLU A 50 11.94 -24.52 14.49
C GLU A 50 11.59 -23.96 15.87
N THR A 51 11.37 -22.64 15.93
CA THR A 51 10.95 -21.98 17.18
C THR A 51 9.59 -22.49 17.64
N LEU A 52 8.65 -22.72 16.71
CA LEU A 52 7.32 -23.24 17.01
C LEU A 52 7.38 -24.66 17.55
N ARG A 53 8.19 -25.54 16.94
CA ARG A 53 8.41 -26.91 17.41
C ARG A 53 8.96 -26.91 18.82
N ASP A 54 9.99 -26.09 19.07
CA ASP A 54 10.65 -26.03 20.38
C ASP A 54 9.70 -25.47 21.45
N ASP A 55 8.94 -24.43 21.13
CA ASP A 55 7.91 -23.86 22.01
C ASP A 55 6.78 -24.88 22.31
N LEU A 56 6.27 -25.58 21.30
CA LEU A 56 5.25 -26.63 21.46
C LEU A 56 5.76 -27.79 22.32
N THR A 57 7.02 -28.20 22.14
CA THR A 57 7.66 -29.26 22.94
C THR A 57 7.77 -28.86 24.42
N GLN A 58 7.89 -27.56 24.69
CA GLN A 58 7.91 -26.99 26.04
C GLN A 58 6.49 -26.74 26.61
N GLY A 59 5.43 -27.06 25.86
CA GLY A 59 4.04 -26.86 26.27
C GLY A 59 3.52 -25.43 26.06
N HIS A 60 4.23 -24.59 25.31
CA HIS A 60 3.70 -23.29 24.88
C HIS A 60 2.70 -23.44 23.73
N GLN A 61 1.82 -22.45 23.59
CA GLN A 61 0.82 -22.35 22.53
C GLN A 61 1.42 -21.75 21.24
N VAL A 62 0.78 -21.99 20.10
CA VAL A 62 1.15 -21.43 18.79
C VAL A 62 1.21 -19.90 18.83
N ASN A 63 0.23 -19.25 19.48
CA ASN A 63 0.21 -17.78 19.58
C ASN A 63 1.48 -17.21 20.24
N PHE A 64 2.07 -17.95 21.18
CA PHE A 64 3.25 -17.51 21.93
C PHE A 64 4.45 -17.39 20.98
N THR A 65 4.61 -18.35 20.08
CA THR A 65 5.62 -18.30 19.04
C THR A 65 5.35 -17.19 18.03
N LEU A 66 4.12 -17.10 17.51
CA LEU A 66 3.78 -16.09 16.49
C LEU A 66 3.99 -14.66 17.00
N ALA A 67 3.75 -14.41 18.30
CA ALA A 67 3.99 -13.12 18.95
C ALA A 67 5.47 -12.70 18.95
N LYS A 68 6.42 -13.64 18.88
CA LYS A 68 7.86 -13.34 18.77
C LYS A 68 8.23 -12.78 17.39
N PHE A 69 7.45 -13.10 16.35
CA PHE A 69 7.70 -12.74 14.96
C PHE A 69 6.78 -11.61 14.45
N THR A 70 6.83 -10.44 15.11
CA THR A 70 5.96 -9.28 14.80
C THR A 70 6.11 -8.71 13.39
N ASN A 71 7.22 -9.02 12.70
CA ASN A 71 7.46 -8.63 11.31
C ASN A 71 6.80 -9.59 10.29
N ALA A 72 6.41 -10.80 10.72
CA ALA A 72 5.69 -11.77 9.90
C ALA A 72 4.18 -11.83 10.24
N PHE A 73 3.84 -11.72 11.53
CA PHE A 73 2.46 -11.79 12.02
C PHE A 73 2.07 -10.49 12.71
N ASP A 74 0.96 -9.90 12.27
CA ASP A 74 0.38 -8.74 12.94
C ASP A 74 -0.38 -9.15 14.19
N LYS A 75 -0.71 -8.17 15.03
CA LYS A 75 -1.45 -8.43 16.28
C LYS A 75 -2.80 -9.08 16.04
N VAL A 76 -3.46 -8.78 14.92
CA VAL A 76 -4.74 -9.41 14.55
C VAL A 76 -4.53 -10.91 14.36
N THR A 77 -3.56 -11.31 13.53
CA THR A 77 -3.25 -12.73 13.30
C THR A 77 -2.94 -13.46 14.61
N VAL A 78 -2.08 -12.88 15.45
CA VAL A 78 -1.67 -13.48 16.73
C VAL A 78 -2.86 -13.66 17.68
N ASN A 79 -3.73 -12.66 17.80
CA ASN A 79 -4.88 -12.72 18.72
C ASN A 79 -6.01 -13.62 18.20
N VAL A 80 -6.19 -13.71 16.88
CA VAL A 80 -7.09 -14.69 16.25
C VAL A 80 -6.65 -16.11 16.58
N VAL A 81 -5.35 -16.41 16.42
CA VAL A 81 -4.79 -17.72 16.78
C VAL A 81 -4.97 -17.97 18.27
N LYS A 82 -4.64 -16.99 19.13
CA LYS A 82 -4.82 -17.12 20.59
C LYS A 82 -6.24 -17.51 20.98
N ALA A 83 -7.25 -16.76 20.52
CA ALA A 83 -8.64 -17.05 20.85
C ALA A 83 -9.09 -18.43 20.34
N SER A 84 -8.60 -18.85 19.17
CA SER A 84 -8.90 -20.18 18.64
C SER A 84 -8.24 -21.32 19.42
N GLU A 85 -7.06 -21.10 19.98
CA GLU A 85 -6.40 -22.08 20.84
C GLU A 85 -7.14 -22.23 22.18
N GLU A 86 -7.56 -21.11 22.77
CA GLU A 86 -8.38 -21.11 23.99
C GLU A 86 -9.75 -21.77 23.76
N ALA A 87 -10.31 -21.63 22.56
CA ALA A 87 -11.58 -22.23 22.15
C ALA A 87 -11.47 -23.66 21.59
N GLY A 88 -10.25 -24.16 21.32
CA GLY A 88 -10.03 -25.47 20.69
C GLY A 88 -10.46 -25.56 19.22
N THR A 89 -10.53 -24.43 18.51
CA THR A 89 -11.02 -24.30 17.12
C THR A 89 -9.92 -23.81 16.16
N LEU A 90 -8.66 -24.14 16.47
CA LEU A 90 -7.49 -23.67 15.72
C LEU A 90 -7.52 -24.09 14.24
N ASP A 91 -7.94 -25.32 13.94
CA ASP A 91 -8.07 -25.87 12.59
C ASP A 91 -9.05 -25.05 11.72
N ILE A 92 -10.22 -24.72 12.28
CA ILE A 92 -11.25 -23.89 11.63
C ILE A 92 -10.73 -22.47 11.45
N THR A 93 -10.13 -21.90 12.50
CA THR A 93 -9.68 -20.50 12.48
C THR A 93 -8.51 -20.30 11.52
N LEU A 94 -7.60 -21.27 11.39
CA LEU A 94 -6.52 -21.21 10.40
C LEU A 94 -7.06 -21.24 8.96
N LYS A 95 -8.18 -21.90 8.71
CA LYS A 95 -8.87 -21.86 7.41
C LYS A 95 -9.43 -20.48 7.10
N ASP A 96 -10.07 -19.83 8.08
CA ASP A 96 -10.57 -18.46 7.93
C ASP A 96 -9.43 -17.44 7.78
N LEU A 97 -8.37 -17.62 8.57
CA LEU A 97 -7.16 -16.81 8.48
C LEU A 97 -6.49 -16.95 7.10
N LYS A 98 -6.38 -18.17 6.57
CA LYS A 98 -5.90 -18.41 5.20
C LYS A 98 -6.73 -17.63 4.19
N ALA A 99 -8.05 -17.76 4.23
CA ALA A 99 -8.94 -17.07 3.29
C ALA A 99 -8.80 -15.53 3.39
N SER A 100 -8.67 -15.01 4.61
CA SER A 100 -8.43 -13.59 4.86
C SER A 100 -7.09 -13.11 4.30
N LEU A 101 -6.00 -13.87 4.51
CA LEU A 101 -4.67 -13.56 3.99
C LEU A 101 -4.62 -13.64 2.46
N GLN A 102 -5.31 -14.61 1.84
CA GLN A 102 -5.45 -14.70 0.38
C GLN A 102 -6.17 -13.47 -0.18
N LYS A 103 -7.35 -13.12 0.37
CA LYS A 103 -8.08 -11.88 -0.02
C LYS A 103 -7.24 -10.63 0.18
N GLN A 104 -6.46 -10.55 1.26
CA GLN A 104 -5.56 -9.43 1.50
C GLN A 104 -4.41 -9.37 0.48
N ASN A 105 -3.84 -10.51 0.10
CA ASN A 105 -2.80 -10.56 -0.93
C ASN A 105 -3.35 -10.17 -2.30
N GLU A 106 -4.48 -10.74 -2.73
CA GLU A 106 -5.17 -10.36 -3.96
C GLU A 106 -5.48 -8.86 -3.99
N PHE A 107 -5.97 -8.30 -2.89
CA PHE A 107 -6.21 -6.87 -2.76
C PHE A 107 -4.94 -6.05 -2.96
N ASN A 108 -3.84 -6.41 -2.30
CA ASN A 108 -2.56 -5.72 -2.45
C ASN A 108 -2.01 -5.85 -3.87
N ASP A 109 -2.18 -7.01 -4.51
CA ASP A 109 -1.77 -7.26 -5.88
C ASP A 109 -2.59 -6.43 -6.88
N LYS A 110 -3.91 -6.28 -6.66
CA LYS A 110 -4.76 -5.35 -7.43
C LYS A 110 -4.26 -3.91 -7.31
N VAL A 111 -3.99 -3.46 -6.08
CA VAL A 111 -3.45 -2.10 -5.83
C VAL A 111 -2.09 -1.91 -6.51
N ARG A 112 -1.19 -2.88 -6.38
CA ARG A 112 0.16 -2.82 -6.98
C ARG A 112 0.09 -2.83 -8.51
N SER A 113 -0.75 -3.68 -9.08
CA SER A 113 -0.92 -3.83 -10.53
C SER A 113 -1.46 -2.54 -11.16
N ALA A 114 -2.39 -1.85 -10.49
CA ALA A 114 -2.90 -0.56 -10.95
C ALA A 114 -1.82 0.54 -11.01
N LEU A 115 -0.75 0.43 -10.20
CA LEU A 115 0.34 1.41 -10.15
C LEU A 115 1.51 1.11 -11.10
N ILE A 116 1.64 -0.12 -11.60
CA ILE A 116 2.76 -0.51 -12.48
C ILE A 116 2.77 0.34 -13.76
N TYR A 117 1.61 0.49 -14.41
CA TYR A 117 1.50 1.19 -15.69
C TYR A 117 1.85 2.69 -15.58
N PRO A 118 1.29 3.48 -14.64
CA PRO A 118 1.71 4.87 -14.45
C PRO A 118 3.21 5.04 -14.18
N VAL A 119 3.79 4.17 -13.35
CA VAL A 119 5.23 4.24 -13.01
C VAL A 119 6.09 3.97 -14.25
N PHE A 120 5.71 2.99 -15.08
CA PHE A 120 6.42 2.69 -16.32
C PHE A 120 6.43 3.88 -17.29
N ILE A 121 5.28 4.50 -17.56
CA ILE A 121 5.19 5.64 -18.48
C ILE A 121 5.97 6.84 -17.95
N VAL A 122 5.81 7.18 -16.68
CA VAL A 122 6.58 8.27 -16.05
C VAL A 122 8.08 7.98 -16.17
N GLY A 123 8.50 6.73 -15.95
CA GLY A 123 9.90 6.31 -16.09
C GLY A 123 10.45 6.51 -17.51
N VAL A 124 9.73 6.04 -18.53
CA VAL A 124 10.11 6.26 -19.95
C VAL A 124 10.14 7.74 -20.29
N PHE A 125 9.15 8.50 -19.83
CA PHE A 125 9.09 9.95 -20.05
C PHE A 125 10.28 10.69 -19.44
N VAL A 126 10.60 10.43 -18.18
CA VAL A 126 11.76 11.02 -17.49
C VAL A 126 13.05 10.64 -18.22
N LEU A 127 13.18 9.38 -18.67
CA LEU A 127 14.34 8.94 -19.45
C LEU A 127 14.50 9.74 -20.75
N VAL A 128 13.43 9.86 -21.55
CA VAL A 128 13.44 10.62 -22.81
C VAL A 128 13.80 12.08 -22.57
N LEU A 129 13.19 12.69 -21.54
CA LEU A 129 13.47 14.06 -21.15
C LEU A 129 14.94 14.27 -20.76
N LEU A 130 15.51 13.35 -19.98
CA LEU A 130 16.91 13.40 -19.59
C LEU A 130 17.84 13.29 -20.81
N VAL A 131 17.57 12.38 -21.73
CA VAL A 131 18.33 12.26 -22.98
C VAL A 131 18.28 13.56 -23.78
N GLN A 132 17.10 14.18 -23.88
CA GLN A 132 16.96 15.45 -24.59
C GLN A 132 17.76 16.58 -23.91
N LEU A 133 17.65 16.73 -22.60
CA LEU A 133 18.38 17.78 -21.87
C LEU A 133 19.89 17.57 -21.87
N VAL A 134 20.38 16.34 -21.74
CA VAL A 134 21.82 16.04 -21.61
C VAL A 134 22.52 15.98 -22.97
N TYR A 135 21.83 15.54 -24.03
CA TYR A 135 22.46 15.28 -25.33
C TYR A 135 21.95 16.18 -26.46
N VAL A 136 20.63 16.36 -26.58
CA VAL A 136 20.03 17.05 -27.73
C VAL A 136 20.15 18.57 -27.59
N ILE A 137 19.69 19.12 -26.46
CA ILE A 137 19.67 20.57 -26.22
C ILE A 137 21.07 21.22 -26.31
N PRO A 138 22.17 20.66 -25.77
CA PRO A 138 23.50 21.27 -25.87
C PRO A 138 24.03 21.33 -27.29
N LYS A 139 23.78 20.28 -28.09
CA LYS A 139 24.18 20.25 -29.50
C LYS A 139 23.49 21.35 -30.29
N ILE A 140 22.19 21.51 -30.06
CA ILE A 140 21.39 22.58 -30.67
C ILE A 140 21.87 23.97 -30.20
N ALA A 141 22.15 24.13 -28.91
CA ALA A 141 22.69 25.38 -28.36
C ALA A 141 24.03 25.77 -29.01
N MET A 142 24.92 24.80 -29.23
CA MET A 142 26.22 25.01 -29.88
C MET A 142 26.06 25.52 -31.32
N VAL A 143 25.14 24.93 -32.09
CA VAL A 143 24.82 25.38 -33.46
C VAL A 143 24.32 26.82 -33.45
N PHE A 144 23.36 27.16 -32.58
CA PHE A 144 22.82 28.52 -32.54
C PHE A 144 23.80 29.58 -32.04
N LYS A 145 24.68 29.23 -31.10
CA LYS A 145 25.75 30.12 -30.64
C LYS A 145 26.70 30.49 -31.79
N ASN A 146 27.01 29.54 -32.66
CA ASN A 146 27.86 29.77 -33.84
C ASN A 146 27.19 30.68 -34.87
N LEU A 147 25.87 30.64 -34.97
CA LEU A 147 25.08 31.45 -35.90
C LEU A 147 24.77 32.87 -35.38
N ARG A 148 25.16 33.22 -34.15
CA ARG A 148 24.93 34.53 -33.49
C ARG A 148 23.48 35.02 -33.53
N VAL A 149 22.52 34.10 -33.51
CA VAL A 149 21.08 34.40 -33.58
C VAL A 149 20.54 34.65 -32.16
N PRO A 150 19.67 35.65 -31.96
CA PRO A 150 18.95 35.79 -30.70
C PRO A 150 18.03 34.60 -30.46
N LEU A 151 18.26 33.88 -29.37
CA LEU A 151 17.42 32.75 -28.97
C LEU A 151 16.10 33.22 -28.32
N PRO A 152 14.96 32.59 -28.64
CA PRO A 152 13.69 32.86 -27.97
C PRO A 152 13.72 32.34 -26.52
N LEU A 153 12.85 32.89 -25.68
CA LEU A 153 12.83 32.65 -24.23
C LEU A 153 12.66 31.17 -23.84
N PRO A 154 11.77 30.37 -24.48
CA PRO A 154 11.65 28.94 -24.18
C PRO A 154 12.97 28.15 -24.38
N THR A 155 13.69 28.45 -25.47
CA THR A 155 14.99 27.83 -25.77
C THR A 155 16.05 28.23 -24.76
N LYS A 156 16.08 29.50 -24.32
CA LYS A 156 17.01 29.97 -23.28
C LYS A 156 16.79 29.27 -21.95
N ILE A 157 15.55 29.05 -21.54
CA ILE A 157 15.22 28.32 -20.30
C ILE A 157 15.73 26.87 -20.40
N LEU A 158 15.44 26.17 -21.49
CA LEU A 158 15.89 24.79 -21.69
C LEU A 158 17.41 24.66 -21.69
N ILE A 159 18.11 25.58 -22.35
CA ILE A 159 19.58 25.62 -22.36
C ILE A 159 20.11 25.90 -20.96
N ALA A 160 19.53 26.85 -20.21
CA ALA A 160 19.96 27.14 -18.84
C ALA A 160 19.80 25.92 -17.92
N VAL A 161 18.68 25.18 -18.04
CA VAL A 161 18.45 23.93 -17.29
C VAL A 161 19.45 22.85 -17.71
N SER A 162 19.68 22.68 -19.01
CA SER A 162 20.65 21.73 -19.58
C SER A 162 22.09 22.03 -19.13
N ASP A 163 22.53 23.28 -19.24
CA ASP A 163 23.86 23.74 -18.83
C ASP A 163 24.05 23.59 -17.32
N PHE A 164 23.02 23.88 -16.52
CA PHE A 164 23.04 23.64 -15.08
C PHE A 164 23.24 22.15 -14.76
N MET A 165 22.57 21.26 -15.49
CA MET A 165 22.71 19.81 -15.33
C MET A 165 24.10 19.29 -15.77
N LEU A 166 24.64 19.79 -16.88
CA LEU A 166 25.90 19.33 -17.47
C LEU A 166 27.15 19.92 -16.81
N LYS A 167 27.11 21.17 -16.38
CA LYS A 167 28.25 21.80 -15.69
C LYS A 167 28.49 21.16 -14.31
N ASN A 168 27.44 20.57 -13.75
CA ASN A 168 27.40 19.98 -12.43
C ASN A 168 27.03 18.49 -12.49
N THR A 169 27.43 17.73 -13.51
CA THR A 169 26.97 16.33 -13.72
C THR A 169 27.14 15.45 -12.49
N ILE A 170 28.27 15.59 -11.78
CA ILE A 170 28.54 14.87 -10.53
C ILE A 170 27.56 15.30 -9.44
N ILE A 171 27.34 16.60 -9.25
CA ILE A 171 26.36 17.14 -8.29
C ILE A 171 24.93 16.74 -8.66
N PHE A 172 24.57 16.71 -9.95
CA PHE A 172 23.25 16.25 -10.39
C PHE A 172 23.05 14.77 -10.10
N LEU A 173 24.06 13.92 -10.32
CA LEU A 173 24.01 12.51 -9.96
C LEU A 173 23.90 12.33 -8.43
N PHE A 174 24.60 13.15 -7.64
CA PHE A 174 24.48 13.18 -6.18
C PHE A 174 23.13 13.74 -5.70
N VAL A 175 22.53 14.69 -6.41
CA VAL A 175 21.19 15.23 -6.12
C VAL A 175 20.13 14.20 -6.48
N LEU A 176 20.27 13.49 -7.60
CA LEU A 176 19.35 12.42 -7.98
C LEU A 176 19.46 11.24 -7.03
N ALA A 177 20.68 10.78 -6.73
CA ALA A 177 20.95 9.76 -5.71
C ALA A 177 20.50 10.24 -4.33
N GLY A 178 20.68 11.52 -4.02
CA GLY A 178 20.25 12.17 -2.78
C GLY A 178 18.73 12.23 -2.67
N ILE A 179 18.00 12.52 -3.75
CA ILE A 179 16.54 12.48 -3.81
C ILE A 179 16.05 11.04 -3.65
N ILE A 180 16.66 10.08 -4.34
CA ILE A 180 16.32 8.65 -4.23
C ILE A 180 16.56 8.16 -2.79
N LEU A 181 17.75 8.42 -2.24
CA LEU A 181 18.10 8.08 -0.86
C LEU A 181 17.23 8.84 0.15
N PHE A 182 16.89 10.09 -0.13
CA PHE A 182 15.98 10.88 0.69
C PHE A 182 14.60 10.26 0.69
N PHE A 183 14.03 9.88 -0.46
CA PHE A 183 12.75 9.18 -0.56
C PHE A 183 12.79 7.79 0.10
N ILE A 184 13.89 7.03 -0.05
CA ILE A 184 14.08 5.75 0.63
C ILE A 184 14.14 5.95 2.15
N PHE A 185 14.93 6.92 2.62
CA PHE A 185 15.09 7.27 4.03
C PHE A 185 13.75 7.74 4.63
N LEU A 186 13.06 8.61 3.92
CA LEU A 186 11.73 9.12 4.25
C LEU A 186 10.68 8.01 4.32
N TYR A 187 10.67 7.09 3.34
CA TYR A 187 9.81 5.91 3.33
C TYR A 187 10.10 4.96 4.50
N THR A 188 11.36 4.91 4.95
CA THR A 188 11.80 4.01 6.04
C THR A 188 11.60 4.61 7.43
N LYS A 189 11.78 5.94 7.62
CA LYS A 189 11.80 6.61 8.94
C LYS A 189 10.60 7.51 9.23
N LYS A 190 9.97 8.09 8.19
CA LYS A 190 8.86 9.07 8.31
C LYS A 190 7.66 8.67 7.44
N LYS A 191 7.47 7.36 7.25
CA LYS A 191 6.38 6.76 6.46
C LYS A 191 5.04 7.44 6.74
N GLY A 192 4.68 7.65 8.01
CA GLY A 192 3.40 8.28 8.39
C GLY A 192 3.19 9.71 7.89
N PHE A 193 4.22 10.57 7.86
CA PHE A 193 4.07 11.98 7.47
C PHE A 193 3.86 12.14 5.95
N ILE A 194 4.64 11.41 5.16
CA ILE A 194 4.59 11.46 3.70
C ILE A 194 3.33 10.81 3.19
N LEU A 195 2.99 9.66 3.76
CA LEU A 195 1.73 9.01 3.46
C LEU A 195 0.57 9.96 3.72
N ASN A 196 0.58 10.73 4.81
CA ASN A 196 -0.48 11.71 5.08
C ASN A 196 -0.57 12.81 4.00
N ILE A 197 0.57 13.29 3.47
CA ILE A 197 0.60 14.26 2.35
C ILE A 197 0.03 13.61 1.08
N PHE A 198 0.51 12.44 0.69
CA PHE A 198 0.00 11.73 -0.49
C PHE A 198 -1.49 11.38 -0.36
N TYR A 199 -1.93 11.02 0.84
CA TYR A 199 -3.31 10.70 1.14
C TYR A 199 -4.21 11.93 1.17
N SER A 200 -3.66 13.13 1.19
CA SER A 200 -4.45 14.37 1.13
C SER A 200 -4.80 14.80 -0.30
N LEU A 201 -4.18 14.18 -1.33
CA LEU A 201 -4.47 14.51 -2.72
C LEU A 201 -5.94 14.20 -3.09
N PRO A 202 -6.63 15.11 -3.81
CA PRO A 202 -7.98 14.84 -4.30
C PRO A 202 -7.99 13.60 -5.20
N GLY A 203 -9.02 12.75 -5.07
CA GLY A 203 -9.09 11.43 -5.72
C GLY A 203 -8.40 10.31 -4.93
N VAL A 204 -7.15 10.51 -4.49
CA VAL A 204 -6.39 9.53 -3.68
C VAL A 204 -6.94 9.44 -2.26
N SER A 205 -7.36 10.57 -1.69
CA SER A 205 -7.90 10.64 -0.33
C SER A 205 -9.12 9.75 -0.12
N GLY A 206 -10.04 9.72 -1.09
CA GLY A 206 -11.23 8.87 -1.06
C GLY A 206 -10.87 7.39 -1.16
N LEU A 207 -9.91 7.04 -2.03
CA LEU A 207 -9.43 5.67 -2.18
C LEU A 207 -8.79 5.15 -0.88
N VAL A 208 -7.88 5.91 -0.27
CA VAL A 208 -7.20 5.50 0.96
C VAL A 208 -8.19 5.28 2.10
N LYS A 209 -9.20 6.15 2.19
CA LYS A 209 -10.31 5.99 3.13
C LYS A 209 -11.07 4.69 2.88
N LEU A 210 -11.42 4.35 1.63
CA LEU A 210 -12.07 3.09 1.31
C LEU A 210 -11.19 1.88 1.68
N ILE A 211 -9.89 1.94 1.36
CA ILE A 211 -8.91 0.89 1.74
C ILE A 211 -8.90 0.67 3.26
N ASP A 212 -8.86 1.75 4.05
CA ASP A 212 -8.89 1.67 5.50
C ASP A 212 -10.18 1.02 6.03
N LEU A 213 -11.34 1.41 5.48
CA LEU A 213 -12.62 0.84 5.88
C LEU A 213 -12.74 -0.64 5.50
N THR A 214 -12.20 -1.05 4.35
CA THR A 214 -12.12 -2.45 3.94
C THR A 214 -11.27 -3.26 4.92
N ARG A 215 -10.07 -2.78 5.24
CA ARG A 215 -9.14 -3.45 6.18
C ARG A 215 -9.72 -3.53 7.58
N PHE A 216 -10.26 -2.41 8.07
CA PHE A 216 -10.95 -2.34 9.36
C PHE A 216 -12.07 -3.37 9.45
N SER A 217 -12.98 -3.39 8.47
CA SER A 217 -14.15 -4.28 8.50
C SER A 217 -13.73 -5.75 8.42
N ARG A 218 -12.73 -6.08 7.59
CA ARG A 218 -12.20 -7.44 7.45
C ARG A 218 -11.51 -7.93 8.72
N SER A 219 -10.68 -7.10 9.34
CA SER A 219 -10.00 -7.45 10.59
C SER A 219 -10.98 -7.54 11.77
N LEU A 220 -11.97 -6.65 11.84
CA LEU A 220 -12.99 -6.68 12.88
C LEU A 220 -13.87 -7.92 12.74
N TYR A 221 -14.30 -8.25 11.52
CA TYR A 221 -15.00 -9.51 11.23
C TYR A 221 -14.19 -10.71 11.72
N LEU A 222 -12.91 -10.82 11.35
CA LEU A 222 -12.09 -11.98 11.71
C LEU A 222 -11.98 -12.15 13.24
N LEU A 223 -11.76 -11.05 13.98
CA LEU A 223 -11.66 -11.10 15.44
C LEU A 223 -12.99 -11.45 16.12
N LEU A 224 -14.10 -10.88 15.64
CA LEU A 224 -15.43 -11.19 16.18
C LEU A 224 -15.85 -12.64 15.87
N ASN A 225 -15.55 -13.13 14.67
CA ASN A 225 -15.81 -14.51 14.27
C ASN A 225 -14.98 -15.52 15.10
N SER A 226 -13.78 -15.11 15.54
CA SER A 226 -12.96 -15.86 16.50
C SER A 226 -13.42 -15.72 17.96
N GLY A 227 -14.56 -15.07 18.21
CA GLY A 227 -15.18 -14.98 19.54
C GLY A 227 -14.63 -13.87 20.44
N LEU A 228 -13.77 -12.96 19.93
CA LEU A 228 -13.29 -11.85 20.76
C LEU A 228 -14.41 -10.84 21.02
N PRO A 229 -14.51 -10.30 22.25
CA PRO A 229 -15.41 -9.19 22.54
C PRO A 229 -15.10 -7.95 21.68
N ILE A 230 -16.15 -7.24 21.26
CA ILE A 230 -16.02 -6.08 20.35
C ILE A 230 -15.04 -5.00 20.83
N VAL A 231 -14.98 -4.75 22.15
CA VAL A 231 -14.06 -3.75 22.72
C VAL A 231 -12.60 -4.15 22.49
N ALA A 232 -12.25 -5.42 22.72
CA ALA A 232 -10.91 -5.93 22.48
C ALA A 232 -10.60 -5.95 20.97
N ALA A 233 -11.57 -6.32 20.14
CA ALA A 233 -11.42 -6.34 18.70
C ALA A 233 -11.22 -4.93 18.12
N LEU A 234 -11.93 -3.91 18.61
CA LEU A 234 -11.73 -2.51 18.22
C LEU A 234 -10.34 -1.99 18.58
N ASP A 235 -9.80 -2.39 19.74
CA ASP A 235 -8.46 -1.99 20.15
C ASP A 235 -7.39 -2.52 19.18
N LEU A 236 -7.47 -3.81 18.84
CA LEU A 236 -6.56 -4.47 17.91
C LEU A 236 -6.67 -3.93 16.47
N THR A 237 -7.90 -3.67 16.01
CA THR A 237 -8.14 -3.17 14.64
C THR A 237 -7.74 -1.71 14.47
N SER A 238 -7.70 -0.92 15.55
CA SER A 238 -7.22 0.47 15.53
C SER A 238 -5.75 0.59 15.08
N GLU A 239 -4.97 -0.48 15.22
CA GLU A 239 -3.55 -0.51 14.83
C GLU A 239 -3.33 -0.92 13.37
N VAL A 240 -4.36 -1.47 12.70
CA VAL A 240 -4.25 -1.97 11.31
C VAL A 240 -4.61 -0.89 10.28
N VAL A 241 -5.39 0.12 10.68
CA VAL A 241 -5.79 1.23 9.81
C VAL A 241 -4.65 2.23 9.61
N VAL A 242 -4.59 2.84 8.43
CA VAL A 242 -3.48 3.73 8.07
C VAL A 242 -3.76 5.18 8.45
N ARG A 243 -5.01 5.66 8.30
CA ARG A 243 -5.36 7.05 8.61
C ARG A 243 -5.63 7.23 10.10
N VAL A 244 -4.96 8.24 10.65
CA VAL A 244 -5.20 8.73 12.02
C VAL A 244 -6.66 9.10 12.25
N GLN A 245 -7.36 9.62 11.24
CA GLN A 245 -8.79 9.93 11.35
C GLN A 245 -9.63 8.66 11.55
N THR A 246 -9.36 7.59 10.81
CA THR A 246 -10.03 6.29 10.99
C THR A 246 -9.75 5.74 12.40
N GLN A 247 -8.50 5.80 12.84
CA GLN A 247 -8.10 5.35 14.19
C GLN A 247 -8.84 6.11 15.31
N LYS A 248 -8.95 7.44 15.20
CA LYS A 248 -9.72 8.27 16.14
C LYS A 248 -11.19 7.87 16.20
N ILE A 249 -11.79 7.55 15.05
CA ILE A 249 -13.20 7.11 14.99
C ILE A 249 -13.36 5.75 15.69
N ILE A 250 -12.46 4.80 15.43
CA ILE A 250 -12.47 3.48 16.09
C ILE A 250 -12.35 3.63 17.61
N ASN A 251 -11.39 4.43 18.08
CA ASN A 251 -11.20 4.69 19.50
C ASN A 251 -12.42 5.38 20.12
N LYS A 252 -13.04 6.32 19.41
CA LYS A 252 -14.25 6.98 19.89
C LYS A 252 -15.43 6.02 19.99
N SER A 253 -15.60 5.16 18.99
CA SER A 253 -16.62 4.10 19.03
C SER A 253 -16.39 3.15 20.20
N LYS A 254 -15.14 2.79 20.49
CA LYS A 254 -14.77 1.98 21.66
C LYS A 254 -15.19 2.66 22.98
N GLU A 255 -14.86 3.94 23.15
CA GLU A 255 -15.29 4.73 24.33
C GLU A 255 -16.81 4.76 24.48
N MET A 256 -17.54 4.91 23.36
CA MET A 256 -19.01 4.95 23.38
C MET A 256 -19.62 3.61 23.79
N ILE A 257 -19.06 2.50 23.31
CA ILE A 257 -19.49 1.15 23.73
C ILE A 257 -19.25 0.95 25.22
N LEU A 258 -18.08 1.35 25.74
CA LEU A 258 -17.79 1.30 27.17
C LEU A 258 -18.76 2.18 28.00
N GLY A 259 -19.26 3.27 27.41
CA GLY A 259 -20.31 4.12 27.99
C GLY A 259 -21.74 3.62 27.79
N GLY A 260 -21.94 2.39 27.29
CA GLY A 260 -23.26 1.77 27.11
C GLY A 260 -24.02 2.18 25.84
N LYS A 261 -23.35 2.81 24.87
CA LYS A 261 -23.92 3.11 23.54
C LYS A 261 -23.63 1.98 22.56
N THR A 262 -24.33 1.97 21.42
CA THR A 262 -24.07 0.98 20.37
C THR A 262 -22.81 1.33 19.56
N PHE A 263 -22.24 0.34 18.88
CA PHE A 263 -21.16 0.56 17.93
C PHE A 263 -21.63 1.43 16.76
N SER A 264 -22.87 1.25 16.28
CA SER A 264 -23.47 2.11 15.24
C SER A 264 -23.58 3.57 15.68
N ASP A 265 -23.86 3.85 16.96
CA ASP A 265 -23.84 5.21 17.51
C ASP A 265 -22.44 5.82 17.45
N GLY A 266 -21.43 5.02 17.81
CA GLY A 266 -20.01 5.37 17.68
C GLY A 266 -19.64 5.81 16.26
N LEU A 267 -19.96 4.98 15.27
CA LEU A 267 -19.70 5.29 13.86
C LEU A 267 -20.48 6.52 13.36
N ARG A 268 -21.68 6.76 13.90
CA ARG A 268 -22.53 7.90 13.53
C ARG A 268 -21.94 9.25 13.95
N THR A 269 -21.09 9.29 14.97
CA THR A 269 -20.37 10.53 15.36
C THR A 269 -19.48 11.09 14.24
N ALA A 270 -19.07 10.23 13.30
CA ALA A 270 -18.23 10.59 12.17
C ALA A 270 -19.03 10.62 10.85
N LYS A 271 -20.30 11.05 10.89
CA LYS A 271 -21.15 11.21 9.71
C LYS A 271 -20.47 12.13 8.69
N GLY A 272 -20.34 11.66 7.45
CA GLY A 272 -19.58 12.32 6.37
C GLY A 272 -18.20 11.69 6.13
N TYR A 273 -17.56 11.14 7.17
CA TYR A 273 -16.42 10.25 7.00
C TYR A 273 -16.91 8.81 6.85
N ILE A 274 -17.67 8.23 7.78
CA ILE A 274 -18.15 6.86 7.61
C ILE A 274 -19.32 6.82 6.60
N PRO A 275 -19.28 5.98 5.55
CA PRO A 275 -20.39 5.84 4.62
C PRO A 275 -21.67 5.37 5.31
N THR A 276 -22.82 5.94 4.95
CA THR A 276 -24.12 5.64 5.57
C THR A 276 -24.47 4.15 5.52
N ILE A 277 -24.13 3.47 4.43
CA ILE A 277 -24.36 2.03 4.25
C ILE A 277 -23.64 1.20 5.31
N MET A 278 -22.42 1.56 5.69
CA MET A 278 -21.68 0.88 6.75
C MET A 278 -22.36 1.05 8.11
N ILE A 279 -22.79 2.28 8.45
CA ILE A 279 -23.52 2.54 9.70
C ILE A 279 -24.79 1.70 9.75
N LYS A 280 -25.52 1.60 8.62
CA LYS A 280 -26.80 0.87 8.58
C LYS A 280 -26.61 -0.64 8.67
N LEU A 281 -25.61 -1.20 8.00
CA LEU A 281 -25.31 -2.62 8.08
C LEU A 281 -24.81 -3.00 9.49
N VAL A 282 -23.99 -2.17 10.12
CA VAL A 282 -23.60 -2.35 11.53
C VAL A 282 -24.83 -2.29 12.44
N GLU A 283 -25.68 -1.27 12.30
CA GLU A 283 -26.90 -1.14 13.11
C GLU A 283 -27.81 -2.37 12.99
N THR A 284 -28.00 -2.88 11.77
CA THR A 284 -28.77 -4.11 11.54
C THR A 284 -28.09 -5.31 12.20
N GLY A 285 -26.79 -5.50 11.98
CA GLY A 285 -26.02 -6.59 12.57
C GLY A 285 -26.02 -6.60 14.10
N GLU A 286 -25.97 -5.42 14.72
CA GLU A 286 -26.13 -5.30 16.18
C GLU A 286 -27.51 -5.74 16.65
N LYS A 287 -28.57 -5.33 15.95
CA LYS A 287 -29.95 -5.68 16.32
C LYS A 287 -30.27 -7.17 16.11
N THR A 288 -29.66 -7.79 15.11
CA THR A 288 -29.88 -9.21 14.77
C THR A 288 -28.86 -10.14 15.42
N GLY A 289 -27.86 -9.62 16.12
CA GLY A 289 -26.77 -10.41 16.69
C GLY A 289 -25.81 -11.01 15.64
N SER A 290 -25.79 -10.48 14.42
CA SER A 290 -24.99 -10.96 13.29
C SER A 290 -24.04 -9.87 12.78
N LEU A 291 -23.34 -9.21 13.71
CA LEU A 291 -22.44 -8.10 13.42
C LEU A 291 -21.20 -8.56 12.63
N ASP A 292 -20.65 -9.71 12.97
CA ASP A 292 -19.60 -10.42 12.24
C ASP A 292 -19.94 -10.57 10.75
N LYS A 293 -21.11 -11.13 10.41
CA LYS A 293 -21.57 -11.29 9.03
C LYS A 293 -21.74 -9.94 8.33
N SER A 294 -22.30 -8.96 9.03
CA SER A 294 -22.48 -7.62 8.48
C SER A 294 -21.14 -6.96 8.13
N LEU A 295 -20.11 -7.17 8.94
CA LEU A 295 -18.75 -6.68 8.67
C LEU A 295 -18.07 -7.42 7.52
N ALA A 296 -18.34 -8.71 7.35
CA ALA A 296 -17.90 -9.45 6.17
C ALA A 296 -18.49 -8.85 4.89
N ASP A 297 -19.80 -8.62 4.86
CA ASP A 297 -20.51 -7.99 3.73
C ASP A 297 -20.00 -6.57 3.44
N ILE A 298 -19.79 -5.76 4.49
CA ILE A 298 -19.17 -4.42 4.35
C ILE A 298 -17.78 -4.53 3.73
N SER A 299 -16.96 -5.49 4.19
CA SER A 299 -15.60 -5.66 3.69
C SER A 299 -15.57 -6.02 2.21
N GLU A 300 -16.50 -6.86 1.74
CA GLU A 300 -16.61 -7.26 0.34
C GLU A 300 -17.11 -6.11 -0.53
N TYR A 301 -18.15 -5.40 -0.07
CA TYR A 301 -18.67 -4.23 -0.76
C TYR A 301 -17.62 -3.12 -0.92
N PHE A 302 -16.83 -2.84 0.11
CA PHE A 302 -15.75 -1.85 0.01
C PHE A 302 -14.55 -2.35 -0.80
N ASP A 303 -14.22 -3.65 -0.78
CA ASP A 303 -13.21 -4.23 -1.68
C ASP A 303 -13.57 -4.00 -3.15
N TYR A 304 -14.84 -4.20 -3.50
CA TYR A 304 -15.37 -3.92 -4.83
C TYR A 304 -15.28 -2.43 -5.19
N GLN A 305 -15.64 -1.53 -4.27
CA GLN A 305 -15.51 -0.09 -4.50
C GLN A 305 -14.06 0.37 -4.65
N VAL A 306 -13.14 -0.19 -3.87
CA VAL A 306 -11.70 0.06 -4.02
C VAL A 306 -11.24 -0.36 -5.42
N SER A 307 -11.61 -1.56 -5.86
CA SER A 307 -11.24 -2.09 -7.18
C SER A 307 -11.77 -1.20 -8.32
N THR A 308 -13.03 -0.77 -8.21
CA THR A 308 -13.67 0.12 -9.19
C THR A 308 -12.99 1.49 -9.22
N THR A 309 -12.74 2.07 -8.04
CA THR A 309 -12.09 3.38 -7.92
C THR A 309 -10.66 3.35 -8.46
N LEU A 310 -9.90 2.28 -8.19
CA LEU A 310 -8.57 2.06 -8.75
C LEU A 310 -8.60 2.05 -10.27
N LYS A 311 -9.56 1.32 -10.87
CA LYS A 311 -9.73 1.25 -12.32
C LYS A 311 -10.04 2.62 -12.90
N THR A 312 -10.97 3.38 -12.30
CA THR A 312 -11.32 4.73 -12.74
C THR A 312 -10.14 5.69 -12.65
N LEU A 313 -9.42 5.71 -11.51
CA LEU A 313 -8.25 6.57 -11.34
C LEU A 313 -7.14 6.24 -12.33
N THR A 314 -6.91 4.94 -12.59
CA THR A 314 -5.91 4.50 -13.56
C THR A 314 -6.29 4.90 -14.98
N ALA A 315 -7.57 4.76 -15.35
CA ALA A 315 -8.06 5.18 -16.67
C ALA A 315 -8.01 6.70 -16.87
N LEU A 316 -8.22 7.50 -15.81
CA LEU A 316 -8.08 8.96 -15.87
C LEU A 316 -6.63 9.43 -15.94
N LEU A 317 -5.69 8.65 -15.40
CA LEU A 317 -4.27 8.98 -15.47
C LEU A 317 -3.74 8.96 -16.91
N GLU A 318 -4.23 8.06 -17.76
CA GLU A 318 -3.77 7.95 -19.16
C GLU A 318 -3.93 9.26 -19.97
N PRO A 319 -5.13 9.87 -20.10
CA PRO A 319 -5.27 11.13 -20.83
C PRO A 319 -4.51 12.29 -20.18
N ILE A 320 -4.42 12.33 -18.85
CA ILE A 320 -3.61 13.35 -18.14
C ILE A 320 -2.14 13.20 -18.54
N MET A 321 -1.62 11.98 -18.54
CA MET A 321 -0.24 11.69 -18.95
C MET A 321 -0.01 12.07 -20.41
N LEU A 322 -0.93 11.73 -21.32
CA LEU A 322 -0.82 12.12 -22.74
C LEU A 322 -0.79 13.63 -22.93
N VAL A 323 -1.63 14.39 -22.22
CA VAL A 323 -1.64 15.86 -22.29
C VAL A 323 -0.33 16.43 -21.74
N VAL A 324 0.13 15.97 -20.58
CA VAL A 324 1.38 16.44 -19.96
C VAL A 324 2.58 16.16 -20.87
N ILE A 325 2.67 14.94 -21.40
CA ILE A 325 3.75 14.54 -22.31
C ILE A 325 3.65 15.36 -23.61
N GLY A 326 2.46 15.50 -24.18
CA GLY A 326 2.23 16.26 -25.41
C GLY A 326 2.60 17.73 -25.27
N VAL A 327 2.20 18.39 -24.19
CA VAL A 327 2.58 19.78 -23.89
C VAL A 327 4.09 19.91 -23.71
N MET A 328 4.72 18.97 -23.02
CA MET A 328 6.15 19.04 -22.77
C MET A 328 6.97 18.80 -24.04
N VAL A 329 6.67 17.74 -24.80
CA VAL A 329 7.32 17.43 -26.08
C VAL A 329 7.05 18.54 -27.10
N GLY A 330 5.81 19.04 -27.19
CA GLY A 330 5.45 20.16 -28.05
C GLY A 330 6.22 21.44 -27.68
N GLY A 331 6.31 21.76 -26.39
CA GLY A 331 7.11 22.88 -25.89
C GLY A 331 8.60 22.74 -26.22
N MET A 332 9.13 21.52 -26.13
CA MET A 332 10.51 21.21 -26.53
C MET A 332 10.70 21.36 -28.05
N MET A 333 9.77 20.86 -28.86
CA MET A 333 9.82 21.02 -30.32
C MET A 333 9.80 22.50 -30.72
N ILE A 334 8.88 23.30 -30.15
CA ILE A 334 8.84 24.76 -30.39
C ILE A 334 10.17 25.40 -30.01
N SER A 335 10.76 25.01 -28.88
CA SER A 335 12.04 25.55 -28.43
C SER A 335 13.21 25.20 -29.35
N ILE A 336 13.14 24.06 -30.06
CA ILE A 336 14.17 23.66 -31.02
C ILE A 336 13.94 24.29 -32.40
N ILE A 337 12.68 24.33 -32.85
CA ILE A 337 12.29 24.72 -34.21
C ILE A 337 12.15 26.24 -34.37
N ALA A 338 11.65 26.95 -33.35
CA ALA A 338 11.43 28.41 -33.44
C ALA A 338 12.69 29.21 -33.86
N PRO A 339 13.90 28.94 -33.32
CA PRO A 339 15.08 29.66 -33.77
C PRO A 339 15.52 29.28 -35.21
N ILE A 340 15.14 28.10 -35.73
CA ILE A 340 15.38 27.72 -37.13
C ILE A 340 14.52 28.57 -38.08
N TYR A 341 13.25 28.82 -37.75
CA TYR A 341 12.41 29.73 -38.55
C TYR A 341 12.92 31.17 -38.53
N GLY A 342 13.40 31.65 -37.39
CA GLY A 342 14.00 32.98 -37.28
C GLY A 342 15.23 33.16 -38.19
N LEU A 343 15.99 32.08 -38.41
CA LEU A 343 17.10 32.06 -39.37
C LEU A 343 16.60 32.14 -40.82
N ILE A 344 15.61 31.33 -41.20
CA ILE A 344 15.07 31.32 -42.56
C ILE A 344 14.48 32.69 -42.93
N SER A 345 13.76 33.35 -42.01
CA SER A 345 13.21 34.68 -42.26
C SER A 345 14.27 35.78 -42.44
N GLN A 346 15.48 35.59 -41.91
CA GLN A 346 16.59 36.53 -42.10
C GLN A 346 17.37 36.28 -43.40
N VAL A 347 17.23 35.08 -43.99
CA VAL A 347 17.99 34.64 -45.17
C VAL A 347 17.14 34.63 -46.45
N SER A 348 15.81 34.72 -46.37
CA SER A 348 14.94 34.86 -47.54
C SER A 348 14.99 36.31 -48.08
N PRO A 349 15.61 36.56 -49.25
CA PRO A 349 15.66 37.89 -49.83
C PRO A 349 14.30 38.20 -50.46
N HIS A 350 13.87 39.46 -50.34
CA HIS A 350 12.95 40.04 -51.32
C HIS A 350 13.58 40.02 -52.72
#